data_AF-A0A7Y6K7G8-F1
#
_entry.id   AF-A0A7Y6K7G8-F1
#
_cell.length_a   1.000
_cell.length_b   1.000
_cell.length_c   1.000
_cell.angle_alpha   90.00
_cell.angle_beta   90.00
_cell.angle_gamma   90.00
#
_symmetry.space_group_name_H-M   'P 1'
#
loop_
_entity.id
_entity.type
_entity.pdbx_description
1 polymer ?
#
loop_
_entity_poly.entity_id
_entity_poly.type
_entity_poly.pdbx_seq_one_letter_code
_entity_poly.pdbx_strand_id
1 'polypeptide(L)'
;MSKKINVFFLLATLSLSACITEDRGQSIPLSSSEFARSLKLVVDHGDLSDYKFLGEALHLGIVRRPEEKTINPLDDKLLGYTTNFTFSSIPSEYERGNLSYSYFQPTDRDFSRVQFLIFINRDSLCVKTEQIKGVFGNTAHRHPNPHSNSVGFFYQEDKGIRISFDYVSNSKCLVSISMSQNANRD
;
A
#
# COMPACT_ATOMS: atom_id res chain seq x y z
N MET A 1 -58.59 52.03 -34.03
CA MET A 1 -57.30 51.42 -34.41
C MET A 1 -56.69 50.76 -33.19
N SER A 2 -56.84 49.43 -33.07
CA SER A 2 -56.40 48.65 -31.92
C SER A 2 -54.88 48.40 -31.98
N LYS A 3 -54.15 48.75 -30.92
CA LYS A 3 -52.73 48.41 -30.75
C LYS A 3 -52.59 47.27 -29.75
N LYS A 4 -51.93 46.20 -30.20
CA LYS A 4 -51.66 44.95 -29.47
C LYS A 4 -50.60 45.19 -28.38
N ILE A 5 -50.85 44.72 -27.17
CA ILE A 5 -49.87 44.68 -26.08
C ILE A 5 -49.27 43.28 -26.06
N ASN A 6 -47.97 43.18 -26.36
CA ASN A 6 -47.22 41.92 -26.31
C ASN A 6 -46.78 41.63 -24.87
N VAL A 7 -47.21 40.49 -24.35
CA VAL A 7 -46.82 39.95 -23.04
C VAL A 7 -45.41 39.36 -23.16
N PHE A 8 -44.44 39.94 -22.45
CA PHE A 8 -43.09 39.40 -22.32
C PHE A 8 -43.06 38.40 -21.15
N PHE A 9 -42.96 37.10 -21.44
CA PHE A 9 -42.69 36.05 -20.45
C PHE A 9 -41.18 36.00 -20.17
N LEU A 10 -40.75 36.39 -18.98
CA LEU A 10 -39.40 36.08 -18.47
C LEU A 10 -39.38 34.65 -17.93
N LEU A 11 -38.67 33.75 -18.61
CA LEU A 11 -38.27 32.46 -18.02
C LEU A 11 -36.99 32.68 -17.20
N ALA A 12 -37.12 32.66 -15.86
CA ALA A 12 -35.99 32.54 -14.95
C ALA A 12 -35.61 31.05 -14.86
N THR A 13 -34.48 30.66 -15.46
CA THR A 13 -33.91 29.33 -15.31
C THR A 13 -33.22 29.21 -13.96
N LEU A 14 -33.81 28.42 -13.05
CA LEU A 14 -33.19 27.96 -11.82
C LEU A 14 -32.06 26.96 -12.17
N SER A 15 -30.81 27.41 -12.09
CA SER A 15 -29.66 26.53 -12.14
C SER A 15 -29.56 25.79 -10.80
N LEU A 16 -30.07 24.56 -10.75
CA LEU A 16 -29.76 23.60 -9.69
C LEU A 16 -28.27 23.25 -9.77
N SER A 17 -27.44 24.00 -9.03
CA SER A 17 -26.08 23.60 -8.70
C SER A 17 -26.18 22.37 -7.79
N ALA A 18 -26.28 21.18 -8.39
CA ALA A 18 -26.02 19.95 -7.68
C ALA A 18 -24.53 19.97 -7.30
N CYS A 19 -24.24 20.33 -6.05
CA CYS A 19 -22.97 19.99 -5.42
C CYS A 19 -22.91 18.46 -5.40
N ILE A 20 -22.24 17.87 -6.39
CA ILE A 20 -21.74 16.51 -6.26
C ILE A 20 -20.72 16.58 -5.12
N THR A 21 -21.15 16.21 -3.92
CA THR A 21 -20.22 15.70 -2.91
C THR A 21 -19.62 14.45 -3.52
N GLU A 22 -18.39 14.56 -4.03
CA GLU A 22 -17.53 13.40 -4.25
C GLU A 22 -17.49 12.66 -2.91
N ASP A 23 -18.28 11.58 -2.83
CA ASP A 23 -18.05 10.56 -1.84
C ASP A 23 -16.61 10.11 -2.03
N ARG A 24 -15.77 10.33 -1.03
CA ARG A 24 -14.35 9.97 -1.09
C ARG A 24 -14.30 8.46 -1.23
N GLY A 25 -14.13 8.04 -2.49
CA GLY A 25 -14.24 6.69 -3.02
C GLY A 25 -14.23 5.59 -1.97
N GLN A 26 -15.41 5.02 -1.72
CA GLN A 26 -15.47 3.59 -1.45
C GLN A 26 -15.07 2.87 -2.74
N SER A 27 -13.76 2.79 -3.02
CA SER A 27 -13.26 1.85 -4.00
C SER A 27 -13.69 0.46 -3.55
N ILE A 28 -14.37 -0.29 -4.41
CA ILE A 28 -14.75 -1.67 -4.14
C ILE A 28 -13.45 -2.42 -3.79
N PRO A 29 -13.37 -3.12 -2.65
CA PRO A 29 -12.20 -3.90 -2.30
C PRO A 29 -11.86 -4.87 -3.42
N LEU A 30 -10.55 -5.04 -3.70
CA LEU A 30 -10.09 -6.07 -4.62
C LEU A 30 -10.60 -7.44 -4.19
N SER A 31 -10.92 -8.32 -5.14
CA SER A 31 -11.08 -9.73 -4.79
C SER A 31 -9.76 -10.28 -4.27
N SER A 32 -9.80 -11.31 -3.42
CA SER A 32 -8.58 -11.91 -2.85
C SER A 32 -7.58 -12.38 -3.92
N SER A 33 -8.07 -12.79 -5.09
CA SER A 33 -7.23 -13.21 -6.22
C SER A 33 -6.58 -12.02 -6.93
N GLU A 34 -7.33 -10.92 -7.15
CA GLU A 34 -6.77 -9.70 -7.71
C GLU A 34 -5.74 -9.08 -6.76
N PHE A 35 -6.05 -9.03 -5.47
CA PHE A 35 -5.12 -8.59 -4.45
C PHE A 35 -3.80 -9.40 -4.45
N ALA A 36 -3.90 -10.73 -4.49
CA ALA A 36 -2.71 -11.58 -4.57
C ALA A 36 -1.88 -11.32 -5.85
N ARG A 37 -2.54 -11.04 -6.98
CA ARG A 37 -1.87 -10.67 -8.24
C ARG A 37 -1.21 -9.29 -8.15
N SER A 38 -1.84 -8.30 -7.53
CA SER A 38 -1.24 -6.98 -7.30
C SER A 38 0.06 -7.08 -6.49
N LEU A 39 0.09 -7.93 -5.46
CA LEU A 39 1.31 -8.20 -4.71
C LEU A 39 2.40 -8.85 -5.57
N LYS A 40 2.02 -9.76 -6.46
CA LYS A 40 2.95 -10.39 -7.40
C LYS A 40 3.48 -9.39 -8.42
N LEU A 41 2.65 -8.46 -8.90
CA LEU A 41 3.09 -7.36 -9.77
C LEU A 41 4.17 -6.51 -9.10
N VAL A 42 4.01 -6.17 -7.81
CA VAL A 42 5.04 -5.46 -7.03
C VAL A 42 6.35 -6.24 -6.97
N VAL A 43 6.26 -7.53 -6.63
CA VAL A 43 7.45 -8.38 -6.52
C VAL A 43 8.11 -8.59 -7.89
N ASP A 44 7.33 -8.70 -8.95
CA ASP A 44 7.79 -8.91 -10.33
C ASP A 44 8.39 -7.65 -10.94
N HIS A 45 7.95 -6.46 -10.53
CA HIS A 45 8.61 -5.20 -10.86
C HIS A 45 10.07 -5.24 -10.41
N GLY A 46 10.28 -5.63 -9.15
CA GLY A 46 11.61 -5.89 -8.62
C GLY A 46 12.34 -4.67 -8.09
N ASP A 47 11.67 -3.52 -8.04
CA ASP A 47 12.17 -2.32 -7.39
C ASP A 47 11.14 -1.83 -6.37
N LEU A 48 11.39 -2.13 -5.10
CA LEU A 48 10.57 -1.68 -3.99
C LEU A 48 10.81 -0.21 -3.67
N SER A 49 11.81 0.44 -4.28
CA SER A 49 12.06 1.88 -4.15
C SER A 49 11.23 2.74 -5.11
N ASP A 50 10.57 2.12 -6.10
CA ASP A 50 9.58 2.77 -6.95
C ASP A 50 8.23 2.89 -6.22
N TYR A 51 8.14 3.88 -5.34
CA TYR A 51 6.93 4.14 -4.56
C TYR A 51 5.72 4.50 -5.42
N LYS A 52 5.93 4.97 -6.66
CA LYS A 52 4.83 5.32 -7.57
C LYS A 52 4.20 4.04 -8.11
N PHE A 53 5.02 3.13 -8.61
CA PHE A 53 4.56 1.82 -9.06
C PHE A 53 3.92 1.04 -7.90
N LEU A 54 4.55 1.04 -6.72
CA LEU A 54 3.99 0.41 -5.52
C LEU A 54 2.62 0.98 -5.17
N GLY A 55 2.49 2.30 -5.19
CA GLY A 55 1.23 3.00 -4.94
C GLY A 55 0.15 2.66 -5.96
N GLU A 56 0.49 2.62 -7.25
CA GLU A 56 -0.43 2.25 -8.32
C GLU A 56 -0.87 0.79 -8.20
N ALA A 57 0.06 -0.15 -8.07
CA ALA A 57 -0.23 -1.58 -8.02
C ALA A 57 -1.11 -1.97 -6.83
N LEU A 58 -0.96 -1.28 -5.69
CA LEU A 58 -1.70 -1.52 -4.45
C LEU A 58 -2.81 -0.50 -4.20
N HIS A 59 -3.10 0.39 -5.16
CA HIS A 59 -4.07 1.47 -5.02
C HIS A 59 -3.86 2.37 -3.77
N LEU A 60 -2.62 2.52 -3.33
CA LEU A 60 -2.23 3.36 -2.21
C LEU A 60 -1.80 4.75 -2.71
N GLY A 61 -2.36 5.80 -2.11
CA GLY A 61 -1.84 7.15 -2.30
C GLY A 61 -0.57 7.32 -1.48
N ILE A 62 0.61 7.22 -2.09
CA ILE A 62 1.90 7.31 -1.37
C ILE A 62 2.54 8.70 -1.58
N VAL A 63 2.97 9.31 -0.47
CA VAL A 63 3.63 10.62 -0.45
C VAL A 63 4.99 10.48 0.22
N ARG A 64 6.05 10.78 -0.53
CA ARG A 64 7.43 10.81 -0.03
C ARG A 64 7.64 12.01 0.90
N ARG A 65 8.21 11.78 2.08
CA ARG A 65 8.63 12.85 3.01
C ARG A 65 10.08 13.27 2.74
N PRO A 66 10.49 14.45 3.23
CA PRO A 66 11.91 14.83 3.22
C PRO A 66 12.77 13.76 3.89
N GLU A 67 14.00 13.66 3.43
CA GLU A 67 15.00 12.80 4.02
C GLU A 67 15.46 13.37 5.37
N GLU A 68 15.63 12.49 6.35
CA GLU A 68 16.03 12.83 7.71
C GLU A 68 17.29 12.06 8.12
N LYS A 69 18.18 12.71 8.89
CA LYS A 69 19.36 12.03 9.46
C LYS A 69 18.90 11.02 10.49
N THR A 70 19.44 9.81 10.39
CA THR A 70 19.26 8.77 11.40
C THR A 70 20.51 8.73 12.26
N ILE A 71 20.34 9.06 13.54
CA ILE A 71 21.43 9.19 14.51
C ILE A 71 21.28 8.07 15.54
N ASN A 72 22.39 7.44 15.92
CA ASN A 72 22.41 6.47 17.00
C ASN A 72 22.11 7.17 18.34
N PRO A 73 21.04 6.81 19.07
CA PRO A 73 20.69 7.49 20.31
C PRO A 73 21.68 7.26 21.46
N LEU A 74 22.60 6.30 21.33
CA LEU A 74 23.57 5.96 22.38
C LEU A 74 24.87 6.77 22.29
N ASP A 75 25.32 7.12 21.08
CA ASP A 75 26.63 7.75 20.85
C ASP A 75 26.62 8.88 19.83
N ASP A 76 25.43 9.37 19.46
CA ASP A 76 25.18 10.46 18.51
C ASP A 76 25.84 10.30 17.13
N LYS A 77 26.26 9.08 16.76
CA LYS A 77 26.84 8.81 15.45
C LYS A 77 25.78 8.82 14.36
N LEU A 78 26.12 9.41 13.21
CA LEU A 78 25.31 9.32 12.00
C LEU A 78 25.33 7.88 11.47
N LEU A 79 24.17 7.21 11.54
CA LEU A 79 23.97 5.86 11.01
C LEU A 79 23.62 5.89 9.51
N GLY A 80 22.97 6.96 9.05
CA GLY A 80 22.46 7.05 7.70
C GLY A 80 21.38 8.10 7.53
N TYR A 81 20.61 7.94 6.47
CA TYR A 81 19.52 8.82 6.10
C TYR A 81 18.25 7.99 5.91
N THR A 82 17.15 8.43 6.50
CA THR A 82 15.84 7.78 6.36
C THR A 82 14.92 8.66 5.56
N THR A 83 14.34 8.12 4.50
CA THR A 83 13.17 8.68 3.84
C THR A 83 11.95 7.89 4.30
N ASN A 84 11.03 8.54 5.02
CA ASN A 84 9.74 7.95 5.35
C ASN A 84 8.69 8.30 4.28
N PHE A 85 7.68 7.44 4.14
CA PHE A 85 6.54 7.69 3.28
C PHE A 85 5.27 7.74 4.11
N THR A 86 4.33 8.56 3.67
CA THR A 86 3.00 8.67 4.28
C THR A 86 1.92 8.37 3.26
N PHE A 87 0.77 7.91 3.72
CA PHE A 87 -0.33 7.50 2.86
C PHE A 87 -1.43 8.56 2.82
N SER A 88 -1.65 9.19 1.66
CA SER A 88 -2.72 10.16 1.41
C SER A 88 -4.06 9.51 1.10
N SER A 89 -4.05 8.27 0.57
CA SER A 89 -5.23 7.45 0.33
C SER A 89 -4.94 6.00 0.71
N ILE A 90 -5.89 5.37 1.42
CA ILE A 90 -5.80 3.98 1.88
C ILE A 90 -7.14 3.31 1.55
N PRO A 91 -7.16 2.35 0.59
CA PRO A 91 -8.33 1.53 0.30
C PRO A 91 -8.86 0.75 1.51
N SER A 92 -10.13 0.37 1.46
CA SER A 92 -10.82 -0.28 2.59
C SER A 92 -10.26 -1.65 2.98
N GLU A 93 -9.58 -2.35 2.08
CA GLU A 93 -8.90 -3.62 2.33
C GLU A 93 -7.68 -3.50 3.25
N TYR A 94 -7.20 -2.30 3.55
CA TYR A 94 -6.08 -2.07 4.45
C TYR A 94 -6.54 -1.45 5.79
N GLU A 95 -5.93 -1.87 6.89
CA GLU A 95 -6.17 -1.26 8.21
C GLU A 95 -5.54 0.13 8.28
N ARG A 96 -6.31 1.17 8.62
CA ARG A 96 -5.77 2.51 8.80
C ARG A 96 -4.89 2.58 10.06
N GLY A 97 -3.71 3.17 9.94
CA GLY A 97 -2.82 3.47 11.08
C GLY A 97 -1.69 2.46 11.33
N ASN A 98 -1.72 1.30 10.67
CA ASN A 98 -0.70 0.25 10.85
C ASN A 98 0.20 0.06 9.61
N LEU A 99 0.19 1.00 8.65
CA LEU A 99 1.04 0.92 7.46
C LEU A 99 2.36 1.65 7.71
N SER A 100 3.47 1.07 7.24
CA SER A 100 4.76 1.75 7.22
C SER A 100 5.48 1.51 5.90
N TYR A 101 6.21 2.53 5.46
CA TYR A 101 7.06 2.45 4.29
C TYR A 101 8.23 3.40 4.44
N SER A 102 9.44 2.89 4.32
CA SER A 102 10.67 3.67 4.54
C SER A 102 11.83 3.14 3.74
N TYR A 103 12.73 4.06 3.38
CA TYR A 103 14.06 3.79 2.85
C TYR A 103 15.08 4.23 3.88
N PHE A 104 16.02 3.35 4.20
CA PHE A 104 17.15 3.68 5.03
C PHE A 104 18.44 3.50 4.24
N GLN A 105 19.16 4.60 4.05
CA GLN A 105 20.45 4.64 3.40
C GLN A 105 21.56 4.70 4.48
N PRO A 106 22.16 3.56 4.85
CA PRO A 106 23.28 3.54 5.81
C PRO A 106 24.51 4.27 5.27
N THR A 107 25.32 4.83 6.17
CA THR A 107 26.61 5.46 5.81
C THR A 107 27.70 4.44 5.48
N ASP A 108 27.61 3.21 6.02
CA ASP A 108 28.62 2.16 5.94
C ASP A 108 28.35 1.08 4.87
N ARG A 109 27.30 1.23 4.05
CA ARG A 109 26.95 0.28 2.99
C ARG A 109 26.67 0.98 1.65
N ASP A 110 26.78 0.20 0.60
CA ASP A 110 26.54 0.55 -0.80
C ASP A 110 25.10 0.27 -1.28
N PHE A 111 24.22 -0.19 -0.37
CA PHE A 111 22.82 -0.42 -0.64
C PHE A 111 21.92 0.36 0.33
N SER A 112 20.72 0.68 -0.15
CA SER A 112 19.62 1.21 0.66
C SER A 112 18.71 0.06 1.09
N ARG A 113 18.19 0.13 2.31
CA ARG A 113 17.21 -0.81 2.84
C ARG A 113 15.83 -0.25 2.64
N VAL A 114 15.00 -0.94 1.87
CA VAL A 114 13.60 -0.61 1.69
C VAL A 114 12.78 -1.54 2.57
N GLN A 115 11.83 -0.99 3.33
CA GLN A 115 10.89 -1.74 4.16
C GLN A 115 9.48 -1.23 3.93
N PHE A 116 8.56 -2.15 3.65
CA PHE A 116 7.14 -1.89 3.48
C PHE A 116 6.34 -2.86 4.36
N LEU A 117 5.39 -2.36 5.13
CA LEU A 117 4.52 -3.15 6.00
C LEU A 117 3.10 -2.62 5.87
N ILE A 118 2.17 -3.53 5.65
CA ILE A 118 0.74 -3.24 5.58
C ILE A 118 -0.05 -4.29 6.36
N PHE A 119 -1.16 -3.85 6.94
CA PHE A 119 -2.12 -4.71 7.64
C PHE A 119 -3.42 -4.73 6.86
N ILE A 120 -4.07 -5.88 6.84
CA ILE A 120 -5.25 -6.16 6.05
C ILE A 120 -6.49 -6.01 6.93
N ASN A 121 -7.43 -5.19 6.47
CA ASN A 121 -8.75 -5.11 7.07
C ASN A 121 -9.52 -6.39 6.73
N ARG A 122 -9.49 -7.36 7.64
CA ARG A 122 -10.07 -8.70 7.44
C ARG A 122 -11.59 -8.70 7.33
N ASP A 123 -12.26 -7.63 7.74
CA ASP A 123 -13.71 -7.46 7.54
C ASP A 123 -14.04 -7.07 6.09
N SER A 124 -13.09 -6.45 5.39
CA SER A 124 -13.22 -6.05 3.97
C SER A 124 -12.60 -7.04 3.01
N LEU A 125 -11.50 -7.70 3.41
CA LEU A 125 -10.77 -8.65 2.55
C LEU A 125 -10.20 -9.81 3.36
N CYS A 126 -10.58 -11.04 3.00
CA CYS A 126 -9.94 -12.26 3.51
C CYS A 126 -9.17 -12.95 2.39
N VAL A 127 -7.83 -12.86 2.44
CA VAL A 127 -6.93 -13.61 1.55
C VAL A 127 -6.46 -14.86 2.27
N LYS A 128 -6.72 -16.03 1.70
CA LYS A 128 -6.30 -17.33 2.23
C LYS A 128 -4.94 -17.74 1.69
N THR A 129 -4.29 -18.67 2.38
CA THR A 129 -2.98 -19.20 1.97
C THR A 129 -3.01 -19.80 0.56
N GLU A 130 -4.09 -20.45 0.16
CA GLU A 130 -4.21 -21.09 -1.17
C GLU A 130 -4.18 -20.06 -2.31
N GLN A 131 -4.72 -18.85 -2.07
CA GLN A 131 -4.71 -17.77 -3.06
C GLN A 131 -3.31 -17.20 -3.26
N ILE A 132 -2.55 -17.03 -2.17
CA ILE A 132 -1.14 -16.65 -2.25
C ILE A 132 -0.33 -17.72 -2.97
N LYS A 133 -0.49 -19.00 -2.60
CA LYS A 133 0.19 -20.12 -3.27
C LYS A 133 -0.17 -20.24 -4.75
N GLY A 134 -1.41 -19.95 -5.11
CA GLY A 134 -1.86 -19.96 -6.50
C GLY A 134 -1.17 -18.92 -7.39
N VAL A 135 -0.64 -17.84 -6.80
CA VAL A 135 0.04 -16.75 -7.53
C VAL A 135 1.57 -16.84 -7.40
N PHE A 136 2.07 -17.10 -6.21
CA PHE A 136 3.51 -17.17 -5.91
C PHE A 136 4.10 -18.57 -6.10
N GLY A 137 3.27 -19.58 -6.32
CA GLY A 137 3.68 -20.98 -6.41
C GLY A 137 3.94 -21.62 -5.04
N ASN A 138 4.46 -22.84 -5.06
CA ASN A 138 4.80 -23.63 -3.86
C ASN A 138 6.17 -23.26 -3.26
N THR A 139 6.80 -22.20 -3.75
CA THR A 139 8.10 -21.68 -3.28
C THR A 139 7.99 -20.86 -2.00
N ALA A 140 6.77 -20.53 -1.57
CA ALA A 140 6.54 -19.86 -0.31
C ALA A 140 6.88 -20.78 0.88
N HIS A 141 7.96 -20.47 1.60
CA HIS A 141 8.41 -21.27 2.73
C HIS A 141 7.72 -20.85 4.02
N ARG A 142 7.22 -21.82 4.80
CA ARG A 142 6.61 -21.55 6.10
C ARG A 142 7.68 -21.01 7.05
N HIS A 143 7.39 -19.88 7.69
CA HIS A 143 8.22 -19.27 8.72
C HIS A 143 7.39 -19.12 10.00
N PRO A 144 7.66 -19.94 11.04
CA PRO A 144 7.04 -19.74 12.33
C PRO A 144 7.54 -18.42 12.92
N ASN A 145 6.63 -17.54 13.35
CA ASN A 145 7.00 -16.38 14.14
C ASN A 145 7.08 -16.80 15.61
N PRO A 146 8.27 -16.84 16.25
CA PRO A 146 8.39 -17.29 17.64
C PRO A 146 7.76 -16.33 18.65
N HIS A 147 7.44 -15.10 18.23
CA HIS A 147 6.89 -14.05 19.09
C HIS A 147 5.37 -13.85 18.91
N SER A 148 4.71 -14.65 18.08
CA SER A 148 3.26 -14.59 17.95
C SER A 148 2.67 -15.93 17.57
N ASN A 149 1.35 -16.09 17.75
CA ASN A 149 0.61 -17.25 17.23
C ASN A 149 0.37 -17.15 15.71
N SER A 150 1.19 -16.37 14.99
CA SER A 150 1.10 -16.24 13.54
C SER A 150 1.90 -17.32 12.82
N VAL A 151 1.36 -17.75 11.68
CA VAL A 151 2.10 -18.55 10.71
C VAL A 151 2.41 -17.64 9.54
N GLY A 152 3.72 -17.44 9.30
CA GLY A 152 4.23 -16.68 8.19
C GLY A 152 4.55 -17.56 6.99
N PHE A 153 4.50 -16.99 5.79
CA PHE A 153 5.20 -17.53 4.62
C PHE A 153 6.13 -16.47 4.07
N PHE A 154 7.32 -16.82 3.61
CA PHE A 154 8.15 -15.88 2.85
C PHE A 154 8.40 -16.37 1.43
N TYR A 155 8.49 -15.42 0.52
CA TYR A 155 8.92 -15.61 -0.86
C TYR A 155 10.06 -14.64 -1.15
N GLN A 156 11.08 -15.12 -1.86
CA GLN A 156 12.22 -14.33 -2.27
C GLN A 156 12.45 -14.55 -3.76
N GLU A 157 12.49 -13.44 -4.50
CA GLU A 157 12.88 -13.42 -5.91
C GLU A 157 14.37 -13.22 -6.09
N ASP A 158 14.85 -13.54 -7.30
CA ASP A 158 16.22 -13.26 -7.74
C ASP A 158 16.55 -11.76 -7.68
N LYS A 159 15.53 -10.91 -7.79
CA LYS A 159 15.63 -9.44 -7.67
C LYS A 159 15.82 -8.92 -6.24
N GLY A 160 15.93 -9.82 -5.27
CA GLY A 160 16.25 -9.48 -3.87
C GLY A 160 15.09 -8.92 -3.05
N ILE A 161 13.87 -8.89 -3.60
CA ILE A 161 12.66 -8.61 -2.82
C ILE A 161 12.29 -9.85 -2.02
N ARG A 162 12.20 -9.67 -0.70
CA ARG A 162 11.63 -10.65 0.23
C ARG A 162 10.26 -10.15 0.66
N ILE A 163 9.22 -10.94 0.41
CA ILE A 163 7.86 -10.71 0.90
C ILE A 163 7.49 -11.76 1.95
N SER A 164 6.79 -11.34 2.99
CA SER A 164 6.30 -12.17 4.09
C SER A 164 4.80 -11.98 4.27
N PHE A 165 4.08 -13.07 4.50
CA PHE A 165 2.62 -13.13 4.66
C PHE A 165 2.26 -13.71 6.02
N ASP A 166 1.67 -12.92 6.91
CA ASP A 166 1.34 -13.38 8.26
C ASP A 166 -0.14 -13.73 8.40
N TYR A 167 -0.42 -14.89 9.00
CA TYR A 167 -1.77 -15.38 9.27
C TYR A 167 -1.96 -15.63 10.77
N VAL A 168 -3.08 -15.25 11.38
CA VAL A 168 -3.43 -15.75 12.72
C VAL A 168 -3.87 -17.22 12.60
N SER A 169 -3.30 -18.09 13.44
CA SER A 169 -3.52 -19.56 13.43
C SER A 169 -4.99 -20.00 13.31
N ASN A 170 -5.95 -19.21 13.82
CA ASN A 170 -7.37 -19.59 13.83
C ASN A 170 -8.21 -18.93 12.72
N SER A 171 -7.75 -17.83 12.11
CA SER A 171 -8.60 -17.03 11.20
C SER A 171 -8.49 -17.45 9.73
N LYS A 172 -7.41 -18.13 9.34
CA LYS A 172 -7.07 -18.46 7.94
C LYS A 172 -7.04 -17.27 6.95
N CYS A 173 -7.27 -16.04 7.42
CA CYS A 173 -7.17 -14.82 6.65
C CYS A 173 -5.83 -14.15 6.92
N LEU A 174 -5.24 -13.59 5.87
CA LEU A 174 -4.04 -12.77 5.92
C LEU A 174 -4.24 -11.57 6.85
N VAL A 175 -3.24 -11.29 7.66
CA VAL A 175 -3.25 -10.22 8.68
C VAL A 175 -2.34 -9.08 8.24
N SER A 176 -1.13 -9.41 7.85
CA SER A 176 -0.13 -8.43 7.44
C SER A 176 0.77 -8.97 6.34
N ILE A 177 1.34 -8.03 5.61
CA ILE A 177 2.35 -8.28 4.60
C ILE A 177 3.53 -7.39 4.90
N SER A 178 4.71 -7.97 4.90
CA SER A 178 5.98 -7.24 4.96
C SER A 178 6.76 -7.50 3.68
N MET A 179 7.23 -6.45 3.03
CA MET A 179 8.21 -6.54 1.94
C MET A 179 9.50 -5.83 2.35
N SER A 180 10.63 -6.38 1.94
CA SER A 180 11.94 -5.78 2.16
C SER A 180 12.86 -6.03 0.99
N GLN A 181 13.76 -5.08 0.74
CA GLN A 181 14.77 -5.18 -0.30
C GLN A 181 16.03 -4.43 0.12
N ASN A 182 17.20 -5.00 -0.19
CA ASN A 182 18.44 -4.24 -0.25
C ASN A 182 18.60 -3.75 -1.70
N ALA A 183 18.19 -2.52 -1.96
CA ALA A 183 18.29 -1.90 -3.27
C ALA A 183 19.70 -1.33 -3.44
N ASN A 184 20.40 -1.69 -4.53
CA ASN A 184 21.69 -1.10 -4.85
C ASN A 184 21.54 0.43 -4.98
N ARG A 185 22.60 1.17 -4.66
CA ARG A 185 22.65 2.59 -4.99
C ARG A 185 22.84 2.73 -6.51
N ASP A 186 21.89 3.40 -7.16
CA ASP A 186 22.09 3.98 -8.50
C ASP A 186 23.04 5.19 -8.44
#